data_AF-A0A452IYW3-F1
#
_entry.id   AF-A0A452IYW3-F1
#
_cell.length_a   1.000
_cell.length_b   1.000
_cell.length_c   1.000
_cell.angle_alpha   90.00
_cell.angle_beta   90.00
_cell.angle_gamma   90.00
#
_symmetry.space_group_name_H-M   'P 1'
#
loop_
_entity.id
_entity.type
_entity.pdbx_description
1 polymer ?
#
loop_
_entity_poly.entity_id
_entity_poly.type
_entity_poly.pdbx_seq_one_letter_code
_entity_poly.pdbx_strand_id
1 'polypeptide(L)'
;MSFLKRFPPPAEGIRQQQPDTEAVLGGRGLGTGTLYIAESRLSWLDKSGLGFSLDYPTISLHAVSRDLNAYPWEHLYVMVNARFEEEETKETPMAEGEEEEDSDDDDIEPIAEFRFVPSDKSALEAMFSAMCECQALHPDPDDEDSDNDYEGEEYDVEAHEQGQGDIPSFYTYEEGLSHLTAEGQATLERLEGMLAQSVSSQYNMAGVRTEDSVREFEDGMEVDTTPVVAGQFEDAEVDH
;
A
#
# COMPACT_ATOMS: atom_id res chain seq x y z
N MET A 1 -24.92 -19.08 10.57
CA MET A 1 -25.94 -19.12 9.47
C MET A 1 -25.23 -18.87 8.14
N SER A 2 -25.60 -19.52 7.03
CA SER A 2 -24.89 -19.33 5.74
C SER A 2 -24.91 -17.86 5.29
N PHE A 3 -23.75 -17.22 5.16
CA PHE A 3 -23.63 -15.82 4.72
C PHE A 3 -24.09 -15.61 3.26
N LEU A 4 -24.04 -16.68 2.46
CA LEU A 4 -24.50 -16.70 1.08
C LEU A 4 -26.03 -16.66 1.02
N LYS A 5 -26.57 -15.65 0.35
CA LYS A 5 -28.00 -15.40 0.13
C LYS A 5 -28.31 -15.43 -1.36
N ARG A 6 -29.55 -15.79 -1.70
CA ARG A 6 -30.02 -15.75 -3.09
C ARG A 6 -30.76 -14.45 -3.34
N PHE A 7 -30.28 -13.65 -4.28
CA PHE A 7 -30.88 -12.38 -4.66
C PHE A 7 -30.69 -12.11 -6.15
N PRO A 8 -31.58 -11.33 -6.80
CA PRO A 8 -31.39 -10.97 -8.20
C PRO A 8 -30.16 -10.04 -8.35
N PRO A 9 -29.48 -10.05 -9.50
CA PRO A 9 -28.44 -9.09 -9.79
C PRO A 9 -28.93 -7.65 -9.59
N PRO A 10 -28.10 -6.74 -9.04
CA PRO A 10 -28.46 -5.34 -8.92
C PRO A 10 -28.80 -4.78 -10.31
N ALA A 11 -29.92 -4.06 -10.43
CA ALA A 11 -30.42 -3.55 -11.70
C ALA A 11 -30.13 -2.06 -11.94
N GLU A 12 -29.75 -1.34 -10.89
CA GLU A 12 -29.58 0.12 -10.89
C GLU A 12 -28.24 0.50 -10.27
N GLY A 13 -27.66 1.61 -10.73
CA GLY A 13 -26.41 2.16 -10.20
C GLY A 13 -25.18 1.29 -10.41
N ILE A 14 -25.18 0.36 -11.38
CA ILE A 14 -24.01 -0.48 -11.67
C ILE A 14 -22.93 0.39 -12.32
N ARG A 15 -21.78 0.53 -11.65
CA ARG A 15 -20.59 1.21 -12.17
C ARG A 15 -19.70 0.26 -12.96
N GLN A 16 -19.49 -0.94 -12.45
CA GLN A 16 -18.68 -1.96 -13.10
C GLN A 16 -19.30 -3.35 -12.87
N GLN A 17 -19.33 -4.16 -13.93
CA GLN A 17 -19.71 -5.56 -13.86
C GLN A 17 -18.56 -6.41 -14.39
N GLN A 18 -18.07 -7.34 -13.58
CA GLN A 18 -17.00 -8.24 -13.97
C GLN A 18 -17.46 -9.70 -13.92
N PRO A 19 -17.69 -10.35 -15.07
CA PRO A 19 -17.96 -11.78 -15.12
C PRO A 19 -16.69 -12.60 -14.81
N ASP A 20 -16.87 -13.91 -14.64
CA ASP A 20 -15.79 -14.88 -14.46
C ASP A 20 -14.75 -14.46 -13.39
N THR A 21 -15.27 -13.96 -12.27
CA THR A 21 -14.50 -13.52 -11.11
C THR A 21 -14.67 -14.53 -9.97
N GLU A 22 -13.56 -15.13 -9.55
CA GLU A 22 -13.53 -16.00 -8.39
C GLU A 22 -13.53 -15.16 -7.10
N ALA A 23 -14.40 -15.49 -6.16
CA ALA A 23 -14.42 -14.88 -4.84
C ALA A 23 -13.80 -15.83 -3.82
N VAL A 24 -12.90 -15.32 -2.99
CA VAL A 24 -12.25 -16.04 -1.89
C VAL A 24 -12.53 -15.27 -0.61
N LEU A 25 -12.98 -15.96 0.43
CA LEU A 25 -13.23 -15.40 1.77
C LEU A 25 -12.36 -16.15 2.77
N GLY A 26 -11.52 -15.44 3.54
CA GLY A 26 -10.69 -16.07 4.58
C GLY A 26 -9.74 -17.17 4.06
N GLY A 27 -9.37 -17.12 2.77
CA GLY A 27 -8.60 -18.17 2.10
C GLY A 27 -9.43 -19.32 1.49
N ARG A 28 -10.73 -19.37 1.75
CA ARG A 28 -11.66 -20.33 1.14
C ARG A 28 -12.25 -19.80 -0.16
N GLY A 29 -12.01 -20.51 -1.26
CA GLY A 29 -12.64 -20.22 -2.55
C GLY A 29 -14.15 -20.49 -2.52
N LEU A 30 -14.95 -19.48 -2.86
CA LEU A 30 -16.40 -19.55 -2.99
C LEU A 30 -16.84 -19.97 -4.40
N GLY A 31 -15.91 -20.00 -5.35
CA GLY A 31 -16.14 -20.36 -6.75
C GLY A 31 -16.12 -19.15 -7.68
N THR A 32 -16.42 -19.39 -8.96
CA THR A 32 -16.40 -18.39 -10.02
C THR A 32 -17.80 -17.84 -10.29
N GLY A 33 -17.94 -16.52 -10.18
CA GLY A 33 -19.21 -15.81 -10.33
C GLY A 33 -19.04 -14.49 -11.07
N THR A 34 -20.02 -13.62 -10.89
CA THR A 34 -20.00 -12.25 -11.42
C THR A 34 -19.95 -11.26 -10.26
N LEU A 35 -18.95 -10.37 -10.30
CA LEU A 35 -18.86 -9.24 -9.39
C LEU A 35 -19.64 -8.05 -9.98
N TYR A 36 -20.42 -7.42 -9.12
CA TYR A 36 -21.19 -6.21 -9.41
C TYR A 36 -20.74 -5.13 -8.44
N ILE A 37 -20.12 -4.08 -8.98
CA ILE A 37 -19.79 -2.86 -8.25
C ILE A 37 -20.90 -1.87 -8.60
N ALA A 38 -21.84 -1.70 -7.68
CA ALA A 38 -22.91 -0.71 -7.81
C ALA A 38 -22.67 0.43 -6.81
N GLU A 39 -23.28 1.58 -7.04
CA GLU A 39 -23.16 2.75 -6.15
C GLU A 39 -23.63 2.46 -4.72
N SER A 40 -24.66 1.62 -4.55
CA SER A 40 -25.22 1.34 -3.22
C SER A 40 -24.48 0.25 -2.45
N ARG A 41 -23.91 -0.75 -3.14
CA ARG A 41 -23.29 -1.93 -2.53
C ARG A 41 -22.39 -2.65 -3.52
N LEU A 42 -21.37 -3.33 -3.01
CA LEU A 42 -20.64 -4.37 -3.73
C LEU A 42 -21.44 -5.68 -3.65
N SER A 43 -21.55 -6.45 -4.72
CA SER A 43 -22.23 -7.75 -4.69
C SER A 43 -21.55 -8.76 -5.58
N TRP A 44 -21.42 -9.99 -5.11
CA TRP A 44 -20.90 -11.09 -5.90
C TRP A 44 -21.93 -12.21 -5.96
N LEU A 45 -22.17 -12.77 -7.14
CA LEU A 45 -23.14 -13.83 -7.39
C LEU A 45 -22.52 -14.97 -8.19
N ASP A 46 -22.65 -16.20 -7.68
CA ASP A 46 -22.36 -17.42 -8.42
C ASP A 46 -23.39 -17.65 -9.55
N LYS A 47 -23.06 -18.56 -10.48
CA LYS A 47 -23.91 -19.01 -11.59
C LYS A 47 -25.26 -19.56 -11.13
N SER A 48 -25.35 -20.03 -9.89
CA SER A 48 -26.60 -20.48 -9.25
C SER A 48 -27.50 -19.33 -8.76
N GLY A 49 -27.02 -18.08 -8.79
CA GLY A 49 -27.68 -16.91 -8.22
C GLY A 49 -27.54 -16.79 -6.70
N LEU A 50 -26.67 -17.61 -6.10
CA LEU A 50 -26.29 -17.52 -4.70
C LEU A 50 -25.07 -16.61 -4.56
N GLY A 51 -25.05 -15.72 -3.58
CA GLY A 51 -23.99 -14.73 -3.46
C GLY A 51 -24.03 -13.96 -2.16
N PHE A 52 -23.28 -12.87 -2.08
CA PHE A 52 -23.29 -11.97 -0.94
C PHE A 52 -23.21 -10.51 -1.39
N SER A 53 -23.60 -9.60 -0.52
CA SER A 53 -23.50 -8.17 -0.74
C SER A 53 -22.80 -7.53 0.45
N LEU A 54 -21.94 -6.56 0.16
CA LEU A 54 -21.21 -5.74 1.13
C LEU A 54 -21.62 -4.28 0.93
N ASP A 55 -22.01 -3.62 2.01
CA ASP A 55 -22.31 -2.19 1.97
C ASP A 55 -20.99 -1.41 2.11
N TYR A 56 -20.83 -0.29 1.38
CA TYR A 56 -19.55 0.45 1.36
C TYR A 56 -19.05 0.90 2.74
N PRO A 57 -19.90 1.36 3.67
CA PRO A 57 -19.44 1.70 5.02
C PRO A 57 -18.80 0.54 5.78
N THR A 58 -19.12 -0.72 5.42
CA THR A 58 -18.50 -1.89 6.06
C THR A 58 -17.12 -2.21 5.48
N ILE A 59 -16.76 -1.61 4.34
CA ILE A 59 -15.48 -1.84 3.66
C ILE A 59 -14.43 -0.92 4.27
N SER A 60 -13.56 -1.48 5.10
CA SER A 60 -12.45 -0.77 5.73
C SER A 60 -11.41 -0.36 4.69
N LEU A 61 -11.03 -1.28 3.78
CA LEU A 61 -10.05 -0.98 2.74
C LEU A 61 -10.23 -1.85 1.51
N HIS A 62 -9.87 -1.31 0.35
CA HIS A 62 -9.74 -2.06 -0.88
C HIS A 62 -8.44 -1.72 -1.62
N ALA A 63 -7.84 -2.72 -2.27
CA ALA A 63 -6.57 -2.56 -2.98
C ALA A 63 -6.42 -3.58 -4.12
N VAL A 64 -5.65 -3.23 -5.15
CA VAL A 64 -5.24 -4.20 -6.18
C VAL A 64 -3.92 -4.83 -5.76
N SER A 65 -3.91 -6.15 -5.59
CA SER A 65 -2.69 -6.92 -5.36
C SER A 65 -2.26 -7.60 -6.65
N ARG A 66 -1.04 -7.26 -7.11
CA ARG A 66 -0.39 -7.87 -8.30
C ARG A 66 0.84 -8.71 -7.94
N ASP A 67 1.15 -8.83 -6.66
CA ASP A 67 2.34 -9.56 -6.21
C ASP A 67 2.10 -11.07 -6.21
N LEU A 68 2.69 -11.73 -7.20
CA LEU A 68 2.61 -13.18 -7.39
C LEU A 68 3.38 -13.97 -6.32
N ASN A 69 4.29 -13.34 -5.57
CA ASN A 69 4.98 -13.98 -4.45
C ASN A 69 4.08 -14.06 -3.21
N ALA A 70 3.27 -13.02 -2.98
CA ALA A 70 2.34 -12.97 -1.84
C ALA A 70 1.07 -13.79 -2.08
N TYR A 71 0.57 -13.82 -3.32
CA TYR A 71 -0.57 -14.64 -3.70
C TYR A 71 -0.45 -15.09 -5.16
N PRO A 72 -0.78 -16.34 -5.53
CA PRO A 72 -0.51 -16.85 -6.87
C PRO A 72 -1.19 -16.13 -8.04
N TRP A 73 -2.16 -15.25 -7.76
CA TRP A 73 -3.00 -14.57 -8.75
C TRP A 73 -3.17 -13.09 -8.45
N GLU A 74 -3.28 -12.28 -9.49
CA GLU A 74 -3.63 -10.86 -9.34
C GLU A 74 -5.10 -10.73 -8.95
N HIS A 75 -5.39 -9.94 -7.92
CA HIS A 75 -6.73 -9.89 -7.34
C HIS A 75 -7.03 -8.52 -6.73
N LEU A 76 -8.33 -8.23 -6.61
CA LEU A 76 -8.82 -7.12 -5.82
C LEU A 76 -9.01 -7.62 -4.39
N TYR A 77 -8.24 -7.07 -3.47
CA TYR A 77 -8.32 -7.33 -2.05
C TYR A 77 -9.29 -6.35 -1.40
N VAL A 78 -10.18 -6.86 -0.55
CA VAL A 78 -11.17 -6.07 0.18
C VAL A 78 -11.23 -6.57 1.62
N MET A 79 -11.03 -5.66 2.56
CA MET A 79 -11.15 -5.91 4.00
C MET A 79 -12.43 -5.27 4.51
N VAL A 80 -13.22 -6.00 5.29
CA VAL A 80 -14.48 -5.50 5.87
C VAL A 80 -14.55 -5.73 7.37
N ASN A 81 -15.16 -4.79 8.08
CA ASN A 81 -15.39 -4.86 9.53
C ASN A 81 -16.73 -5.54 9.81
N ALA A 82 -16.81 -6.86 9.62
CA ALA A 82 -18.01 -7.62 9.92
C ALA A 82 -17.71 -9.10 10.21
N ARG A 83 -18.50 -9.71 11.13
CA ARG A 83 -18.50 -11.18 11.34
C ARG A 83 -19.12 -11.86 10.14
N PHE A 84 -18.30 -12.51 9.32
CA PHE A 84 -18.77 -13.57 8.44
C PHE A 84 -18.55 -14.88 9.19
N GLU A 85 -19.59 -15.36 9.89
CA GLU A 85 -19.56 -16.65 10.57
C GLU A 85 -19.30 -17.77 9.56
N GLU A 86 -18.07 -18.28 9.53
CA GLU A 86 -17.79 -19.60 9.02
C GLU A 86 -18.40 -20.62 9.99
N GLU A 87 -19.13 -21.61 9.47
CA GLU A 87 -19.23 -22.86 10.21
C GLU A 87 -17.83 -23.49 10.17
N GLU A 88 -17.06 -23.19 11.21
CA GLU A 88 -15.77 -23.80 11.51
C GLU A 88 -15.98 -25.32 11.49
N THR A 89 -15.59 -25.97 10.39
CA THR A 89 -15.32 -27.41 10.39
C THR A 89 -13.99 -27.56 11.12
N LYS A 90 -14.10 -27.51 12.45
CA LYS A 90 -13.03 -27.82 13.38
C LYS A 90 -12.71 -29.31 13.24
N GLU A 91 -11.90 -29.65 12.25
CA GLU A 91 -11.24 -30.95 12.14
C GLU A 91 -9.73 -30.78 12.34
N THR A 92 -9.34 -30.20 13.47
CA THR A 92 -8.03 -30.48 14.08
C THR A 92 -8.22 -31.64 15.06
N PRO A 93 -7.49 -32.76 14.90
CA PRO A 93 -7.65 -33.90 15.78
C PRO A 93 -7.18 -33.53 17.18
N MET A 94 -8.01 -33.88 18.17
CA MET A 94 -7.80 -33.67 19.59
C MET A 94 -6.39 -34.03 20.03
N ALA A 95 -5.64 -33.03 20.48
CA ALA A 95 -4.59 -33.21 21.46
C ALA A 95 -5.10 -32.55 22.76
N GLU A 96 -5.41 -33.38 23.73
CA GLU A 96 -5.79 -32.95 25.07
C GLU A 96 -4.65 -32.15 25.70
N GLY A 97 -4.95 -30.96 26.20
CA GLY A 97 -4.03 -30.26 27.07
C GLY A 97 -4.14 -28.74 26.97
N GLU A 98 -4.62 -28.17 28.06
CA GLU A 98 -4.28 -26.85 28.57
C GLU A 98 -5.27 -25.72 28.24
N GLU A 99 -5.51 -24.96 29.30
CA GLU A 99 -6.59 -24.04 29.56
C GLU A 99 -6.23 -22.73 28.88
N GLU A 100 -6.76 -22.48 27.69
CA GLU A 100 -6.58 -21.18 27.02
C GLU A 100 -7.65 -20.22 27.56
N GLU A 101 -7.13 -19.21 28.23
CA GLU A 101 -7.82 -18.15 28.95
C GLU A 101 -8.91 -17.49 28.10
N ASP A 102 -10.05 -17.21 28.75
CA ASP A 102 -11.11 -16.35 28.25
C ASP A 102 -10.48 -14.99 27.94
N SER A 103 -10.04 -14.80 26.69
CA SER A 103 -9.51 -13.53 26.22
C SER A 103 -10.70 -12.59 26.05
N ASP A 104 -11.01 -11.85 27.11
CA ASP A 104 -11.84 -10.63 27.13
C ASP A 104 -11.19 -9.55 26.23
N ASP A 105 -11.12 -9.82 24.92
CA ASP A 105 -10.78 -8.85 23.87
C ASP A 105 -11.97 -8.74 22.90
N ASP A 106 -13.14 -8.48 23.48
CA ASP A 106 -14.40 -8.23 22.76
C ASP A 106 -14.42 -6.87 22.03
N ASP A 107 -13.35 -6.07 22.11
CA ASP A 107 -13.22 -4.76 21.46
C ASP A 107 -12.58 -4.83 20.06
N ILE A 108 -12.05 -5.97 19.61
CA ILE A 108 -11.62 -6.12 18.21
C ILE A 108 -12.85 -6.38 17.34
N GLU A 109 -13.20 -5.37 16.54
CA GLU A 109 -14.16 -5.57 15.48
C GLU A 109 -13.70 -6.73 14.58
N PRO A 110 -14.56 -7.71 14.34
CA PRO A 110 -14.22 -8.90 13.58
C PRO A 110 -13.98 -8.54 12.12
N ILE A 111 -12.77 -8.80 11.64
CA ILE A 111 -12.35 -8.48 10.28
C ILE A 111 -12.54 -9.69 9.37
N ALA A 112 -13.14 -9.47 8.20
CA ALA A 112 -13.21 -10.47 7.14
C ALA A 112 -12.46 -10.01 5.89
N GLU A 113 -11.71 -10.94 5.30
CA GLU A 113 -10.90 -10.67 4.12
C GLU A 113 -11.51 -11.32 2.88
N PHE A 114 -11.76 -10.51 1.86
CA PHE A 114 -12.25 -10.92 0.56
C PHE A 114 -11.18 -10.71 -0.50
N ARG A 115 -11.02 -11.70 -1.38
CA ARG A 115 -10.18 -11.59 -2.58
C ARG A 115 -11.02 -11.91 -3.80
N PHE A 116 -11.04 -11.00 -4.77
CA PHE A 116 -11.72 -11.19 -6.04
C PHE A 116 -10.67 -11.37 -7.14
N VAL A 117 -10.59 -12.58 -7.68
CA VAL A 117 -9.63 -12.97 -8.73
C VAL A 117 -10.39 -12.99 -10.07
N PRO A 118 -10.34 -11.92 -10.88
CA PRO A 118 -10.94 -11.93 -12.20
C PRO A 118 -10.12 -12.78 -13.17
N SER A 119 -10.79 -13.50 -14.07
CA SER A 119 -10.13 -14.21 -15.17
C SER A 119 -9.41 -13.23 -16.12
N ASP A 120 -9.95 -12.03 -16.27
CA ASP A 120 -9.33 -10.92 -17.00
C ASP A 120 -8.65 -9.94 -16.05
N LYS A 121 -7.32 -9.95 -16.07
CA LYS A 121 -6.45 -9.11 -15.23
C LYS A 121 -6.56 -7.63 -15.56
N SER A 122 -6.89 -7.30 -16.81
CA SER A 122 -6.98 -5.89 -17.24
C SER A 122 -8.17 -5.18 -16.59
N ALA A 123 -9.18 -5.94 -16.14
CA ALA A 123 -10.35 -5.41 -15.46
C ALA A 123 -10.07 -4.95 -14.02
N LEU A 124 -8.97 -5.38 -13.40
CA LEU A 124 -8.65 -5.02 -12.00
C LEU A 124 -8.57 -3.51 -11.78
N GLU A 125 -8.00 -2.77 -12.73
CA GLU A 125 -7.90 -1.31 -12.64
C GLU A 125 -9.27 -0.63 -12.72
N ALA A 126 -10.14 -1.12 -13.60
CA ALA A 126 -11.50 -0.62 -13.74
C ALA A 126 -12.35 -0.96 -12.50
N MET A 127 -12.19 -2.16 -11.95
CA MET A 127 -12.86 -2.58 -10.71
C MET A 127 -12.42 -1.71 -9.53
N PHE A 128 -11.12 -1.46 -9.39
CA PHE A 128 -10.57 -0.61 -8.33
C PHE A 128 -11.07 0.83 -8.46
N SER A 129 -10.96 1.42 -9.64
CA SER A 129 -11.44 2.78 -9.90
C SER A 129 -12.94 2.93 -9.60
N ALA A 130 -13.75 1.96 -10.02
CA ALA A 130 -15.19 1.95 -9.72
C ALA A 130 -15.47 1.85 -8.22
N MET A 131 -14.70 1.07 -7.45
CA MET A 131 -14.85 1.00 -5.99
C MET A 131 -14.40 2.30 -5.31
N CYS A 132 -13.33 2.94 -5.75
CA CYS A 132 -12.92 4.26 -5.26
C CYS A 132 -14.04 5.30 -5.45
N GLU A 133 -14.63 5.35 -6.65
CA GLU A 133 -15.74 6.25 -6.94
C GLU A 133 -16.95 5.99 -6.03
N CYS A 134 -17.27 4.71 -5.80
CA CYS A 134 -18.40 4.37 -4.95
C CYS A 134 -18.09 4.65 -3.48
N GLN A 135 -16.89 4.37 -2.98
CA GLN A 135 -16.52 4.66 -1.58
C GLN A 135 -16.58 6.17 -1.29
N ALA A 136 -16.22 7.01 -2.25
CA ALA A 136 -16.37 8.47 -2.14
C ALA A 136 -17.84 8.95 -2.01
N LEU A 137 -18.83 8.12 -2.34
CA LEU A 137 -20.25 8.43 -2.18
C LEU A 137 -20.79 8.06 -0.78
N HIS A 138 -20.01 7.37 0.04
CA HIS A 138 -20.39 6.92 1.39
C HIS A 138 -19.35 7.38 2.43
N PRO A 139 -19.25 8.70 2.71
CA PRO A 139 -18.44 9.18 3.83
C PRO A 139 -18.99 8.65 5.17
N ASP A 140 -18.11 8.48 6.16
CA ASP A 140 -18.53 8.07 7.49
C ASP A 140 -19.34 9.21 8.16
N PRO A 141 -20.55 8.95 8.67
CA PRO A 141 -21.31 9.97 9.39
C PRO A 141 -20.59 10.55 10.61
N ASP A 142 -19.67 9.82 11.23
CA ASP A 142 -18.90 10.29 12.40
C ASP A 142 -17.64 11.12 12.00
N ASP A 143 -17.29 11.16 10.70
CA ASP A 143 -16.17 11.95 10.17
C ASP A 143 -16.56 13.40 9.82
N GLU A 144 -17.85 13.79 9.94
CA GLU A 144 -18.33 15.15 9.64
C GLU A 144 -17.76 16.24 10.57
N ASP A 145 -17.11 15.87 11.68
CA ASP A 145 -16.60 16.80 12.70
C ASP A 145 -15.11 17.15 12.56
N SER A 146 -14.34 16.54 11.64
CA SER A 146 -12.89 16.79 11.57
C SER A 146 -12.46 17.95 10.66
N ASP A 147 -13.37 18.58 9.90
CA ASP A 147 -13.02 19.57 8.86
C ASP A 147 -13.52 21.00 9.14
N ASN A 148 -13.98 21.31 10.37
CA ASN A 148 -14.50 22.65 10.70
C ASN A 148 -13.95 23.31 12.00
N ASP A 149 -12.87 22.79 12.58
CA ASP A 149 -12.16 23.46 13.70
C ASP A 149 -10.73 23.92 13.33
N TYR A 150 -10.39 23.94 12.04
CA TYR A 150 -9.36 24.85 11.55
C TYR A 150 -10.04 26.13 11.07
N GLU A 151 -10.62 26.86 12.03
CA GLU A 151 -10.83 28.30 11.91
C GLU A 151 -9.43 28.91 11.77
N GLY A 152 -8.93 28.87 10.52
CA GLY A 152 -7.84 29.69 10.08
C GLY A 152 -8.32 31.12 10.26
N GLU A 153 -8.11 31.64 11.47
CA GLU A 153 -8.04 33.06 11.75
C GLU A 153 -7.12 33.61 10.67
N GLU A 154 -7.72 34.12 9.60
CA GLU A 154 -7.08 34.97 8.64
C GLU A 154 -6.62 36.18 9.43
N TYR A 155 -5.41 36.07 9.99
CA TYR A 155 -4.75 37.15 10.68
C TYR A 155 -4.68 38.31 9.68
N ASP A 156 -5.61 39.25 9.81
CA ASP A 156 -5.60 40.51 9.09
C ASP A 156 -4.34 41.27 9.51
N VAL A 157 -3.27 41.10 8.73
CA VAL A 157 -1.95 41.69 8.97
C VAL A 157 -1.99 43.23 8.86
N GLU A 158 -3.11 43.83 8.45
CA GLU A 158 -3.22 45.29 8.29
C GLU A 158 -3.55 46.05 9.59
N ALA A 159 -3.72 45.39 10.74
CA ALA A 159 -4.11 46.07 11.98
C ALA A 159 -2.98 46.28 13.03
N HIS A 160 -1.75 45.82 12.80
CA HIS A 160 -0.68 45.91 13.82
C HIS A 160 0.58 46.70 13.43
N GLU A 161 0.50 47.63 12.47
CA GLU A 161 1.60 48.54 12.15
C GLU A 161 1.68 49.78 13.08
N GLN A 162 1.55 49.58 14.39
CA GLN A 162 1.93 50.60 15.40
C GLN A 162 2.83 50.08 16.52
N GLY A 163 3.30 48.83 16.46
CA GLY A 163 4.17 48.26 17.50
C GLY A 163 5.45 47.69 16.92
N GLN A 164 6.58 48.34 17.19
CA GLN A 164 7.93 47.87 16.87
C GLN A 164 8.16 46.42 17.33
N GLY A 165 8.25 45.50 16.38
CA GLY A 165 8.61 44.10 16.63
C GLY A 165 9.20 43.51 15.34
N ASP A 166 10.50 43.25 15.36
CA ASP A 166 11.30 42.75 14.25
C ASP A 166 10.75 41.40 13.75
N ILE A 167 9.99 41.43 12.65
CA ILE A 167 9.69 40.26 11.83
C ILE A 167 10.95 39.90 11.03
N PRO A 168 11.43 38.64 11.04
CA PRO A 168 12.59 38.26 10.24
C PRO A 168 12.20 38.29 8.75
N SER A 169 12.50 39.41 8.09
CA SER A 169 12.39 39.57 6.65
C SER A 169 13.35 38.58 5.98
N PHE A 170 12.82 37.71 5.11
CA PHE A 170 13.67 36.87 4.27
C PHE A 170 14.30 37.76 3.19
N TYR A 171 15.56 38.15 3.41
CA TYR A 171 16.32 38.92 2.44
C TYR A 171 16.77 38.04 1.28
N THR A 172 16.69 38.59 0.07
CA THR A 172 17.37 38.01 -1.09
C THR A 172 18.90 38.11 -0.90
N TYR A 173 19.66 37.24 -1.57
CA TYR A 173 21.12 37.13 -1.36
C TYR A 173 21.87 38.48 -1.43
N GLU A 174 21.55 39.33 -2.41
CA GLU A 174 22.17 40.66 -2.55
C GLU A 174 21.74 41.63 -1.45
N GLU A 175 20.45 41.62 -1.09
CA GLU A 175 19.90 42.53 -0.09
C GLU A 175 20.39 42.20 1.32
N GLY A 176 20.54 40.91 1.65
CA GLY A 176 21.02 40.44 2.94
C GLY A 176 22.48 40.79 3.21
N LEU A 177 23.32 40.83 2.17
CA LEU A 177 24.73 41.25 2.28
C LEU A 177 24.87 42.74 2.65
N SER A 178 23.94 43.57 2.18
CA SER A 178 23.94 45.01 2.47
C SER A 178 23.53 45.33 3.93
N HIS A 179 22.82 44.40 4.58
CA HIS A 179 22.32 44.54 5.95
C HIS A 179 23.27 43.98 7.01
N LEU A 180 24.40 43.38 6.61
CA LEU A 180 25.43 42.92 7.53
C LEU A 180 26.11 44.09 8.23
N THR A 181 26.36 43.94 9.53
CA THR A 181 27.20 44.89 10.28
C THR A 181 28.63 44.88 9.75
N ALA A 182 29.40 45.93 10.00
CA ALA A 182 30.80 46.02 9.55
C ALA A 182 31.67 44.84 10.05
N GLU A 183 31.40 44.34 11.25
CA GLU A 183 32.05 43.12 11.78
C GLU A 183 31.58 41.85 11.07
N GLY A 184 30.29 41.78 10.71
CA GLY A 184 29.71 40.69 9.93
C GLY A 184 30.31 40.62 8.51
N GLN A 185 30.45 41.76 7.85
CA GLN A 185 31.09 41.86 6.53
C GLN A 185 32.56 41.45 6.60
N ALA A 186 33.32 41.93 7.59
CA ALA A 186 34.73 41.55 7.76
C ALA A 186 34.92 40.05 8.04
N THR A 187 33.99 39.46 8.79
CA THR A 187 33.99 38.01 9.07
C THR A 187 33.71 37.22 7.79
N LEU A 188 32.72 37.65 7.00
CA LEU A 188 32.37 37.02 5.73
C LEU A 188 33.54 37.09 4.74
N GLU A 189 34.19 38.24 4.59
CA GLU A 189 35.35 38.41 3.71
C GLU A 189 36.53 37.50 4.12
N ARG A 190 36.72 37.27 5.44
CA ARG A 190 37.71 36.33 5.95
C ARG A 190 37.38 34.87 5.58
N LEU A 191 36.11 34.49 5.67
CA LEU A 191 35.62 33.15 5.30
C LEU A 191 35.75 32.91 3.79
N GLU A 192 35.41 33.91 2.97
CA GLU A 192 35.61 33.86 1.51
C GLU A 192 37.09 33.73 1.14
N GLY A 193 37.97 34.47 1.84
CA GLY A 193 39.42 34.35 1.67
C GLY A 193 39.95 32.96 2.02
N MET A 194 39.42 32.31 3.05
CA MET A 194 39.77 30.93 3.40
C MET A 194 39.28 29.93 2.35
N LEU A 195 38.05 30.10 1.86
CA LEU A 195 37.47 29.27 0.80
C LEU A 195 38.26 29.36 -0.51
N ALA A 196 38.64 30.58 -0.93
CA ALA A 196 39.46 30.82 -2.11
C ALA A 196 40.88 30.18 -2.02
N GLN A 197 41.43 30.08 -0.81
CA GLN A 197 42.71 29.39 -0.57
C GLN A 197 42.55 27.86 -0.60
N SER A 198 41.42 27.32 -0.13
CA SER A 198 41.16 25.88 -0.15
C SER A 198 40.93 25.29 -1.54
N VAL A 199 40.39 26.04 -2.51
CA VAL A 199 40.30 25.55 -3.91
C VAL A 199 41.66 25.49 -4.62
N SER A 200 42.68 26.18 -4.11
CA SER A 200 44.05 26.09 -4.64
C SER A 200 44.87 24.95 -4.03
N SER A 201 44.40 24.33 -2.94
CA SER A 201 45.08 23.22 -2.29
C SER A 201 44.26 21.95 -2.46
N GLN A 202 44.64 21.12 -3.44
CA GLN A 202 44.18 19.73 -3.48
C GLN A 202 44.40 19.08 -2.11
N TYR A 203 43.28 18.69 -1.49
CA TYR A 203 43.09 17.93 -0.25
C TYR A 203 44.34 17.57 0.55
N ASN A 204 44.51 18.21 1.70
CA ASN A 204 45.21 17.63 2.84
C ASN A 204 44.28 17.67 4.07
N MET A 205 43.38 16.69 4.15
CA MET A 205 42.72 16.37 5.42
C MET A 205 43.67 15.49 6.23
N ALA A 206 44.18 16.04 7.34
CA ALA A 206 45.01 15.30 8.27
C ALA A 206 44.23 14.09 8.82
N GLY A 207 44.67 12.88 8.46
CA GLY A 207 44.20 11.64 9.09
C GLY A 207 43.62 10.56 8.17
N VAL A 208 43.45 10.82 6.86
CA VAL A 208 42.99 9.78 5.94
C VAL A 208 44.15 9.30 5.07
N ARG A 209 44.66 8.10 5.36
CA ARG A 209 45.51 7.38 4.42
C ARG A 209 44.62 6.98 3.24
N THR A 210 44.81 7.60 2.08
CA THR A 210 44.25 7.07 0.83
C THR A 210 45.21 5.99 0.34
N GLU A 211 44.91 4.74 0.66
CA GLU A 211 45.51 3.60 -0.03
C GLU A 211 44.89 3.50 -1.43
N ASP A 212 45.78 3.53 -2.41
CA ASP A 212 45.51 3.43 -3.83
C ASP A 212 45.12 1.97 -4.15
N SER A 213 43.88 1.74 -4.58
CA SER A 213 43.47 0.48 -5.18
C SER A 213 42.98 0.76 -6.60
N VAL A 214 43.96 1.00 -7.48
CA VAL A 214 43.78 0.86 -8.93
C VAL A 214 43.35 -0.59 -9.20
N ARG A 215 42.07 -0.77 -9.52
CA ARG A 215 41.48 -2.03 -9.98
C ARG A 215 41.88 -2.21 -11.45
N GLU A 216 42.94 -2.97 -11.71
CA GLU A 216 43.14 -3.61 -13.02
C GLU A 216 42.19 -4.81 -13.11
N PHE A 217 41.17 -4.69 -13.97
CA PHE A 217 40.37 -5.83 -14.40
C PHE A 217 41.07 -6.46 -15.61
N GLU A 218 41.80 -7.55 -15.38
CA GLU A 218 42.28 -8.42 -16.47
C GLU A 218 41.21 -9.45 -16.86
N ASP A 219 41.04 -9.53 -18.18
CA ASP A 219 40.26 -10.43 -18.99
C ASP A 219 40.67 -11.90 -18.78
N GLY A 220 39.70 -12.81 -18.65
CA GLY A 220 39.96 -14.22 -18.35
C GLY A 220 38.72 -15.10 -18.54
N MET A 221 38.26 -15.22 -19.78
CA MET A 221 37.20 -16.12 -20.19
C MET A 221 37.73 -17.57 -20.26
N GLU A 222 37.33 -18.43 -19.32
CA GLU A 222 37.42 -19.89 -19.48
C GLU A 222 36.06 -20.55 -19.23
N VAL A 223 35.57 -21.22 -20.26
CA VAL A 223 34.32 -21.98 -20.30
C VAL A 223 34.66 -23.46 -20.04
N ASP A 224 34.42 -23.95 -18.83
CA ASP A 224 34.49 -25.39 -18.57
C ASP A 224 33.18 -26.06 -19.00
N THR A 225 33.24 -26.73 -20.15
CA THR A 225 32.14 -27.51 -20.70
C THR A 225 32.17 -28.93 -20.13
N THR A 226 31.45 -29.18 -19.04
CA THR A 226 31.17 -30.56 -18.60
C THR A 226 30.01 -31.15 -19.43
N PRO A 227 30.17 -32.30 -20.10
CA PRO A 227 29.10 -32.88 -20.91
C PRO A 227 27.99 -33.48 -20.04
N VAL A 228 26.75 -33.05 -20.31
CA VAL A 228 25.51 -33.65 -19.80
C VAL A 228 25.42 -35.10 -20.26
N VAL A 229 25.49 -36.04 -19.33
CA VAL A 229 25.16 -37.45 -19.58
C VAL A 229 23.65 -37.55 -19.78
N ALA A 230 23.24 -37.86 -20.99
CA ALA A 230 21.87 -38.23 -21.33
C ALA A 230 21.50 -39.52 -20.59
N GLY A 231 20.62 -39.41 -19.60
CA GLY A 231 20.04 -40.55 -18.90
C GLY A 231 19.30 -41.46 -19.88
N GLN A 232 19.85 -42.66 -20.06
CA GLN A 232 19.23 -43.76 -20.77
C GLN A 232 17.93 -44.17 -20.07
N PHE A 233 16.88 -44.17 -20.89
CA PHE A 233 15.64 -44.93 -20.75
C PHE A 233 15.93 -46.38 -20.36
N GLU A 234 15.46 -46.81 -19.20
CA GLU A 234 15.33 -48.23 -18.87
C GLU A 234 13.91 -48.49 -18.36
N ASP A 235 13.20 -49.22 -19.21
CA ASP A 235 11.91 -49.86 -19.08
C ASP A 235 11.91 -50.79 -17.85
N ALA A 236 10.90 -50.69 -16.98
CA ALA A 236 10.63 -51.73 -15.99
C ALA A 236 9.12 -51.94 -15.88
N GLU A 237 8.72 -53.09 -16.42
CA GLU A 237 7.39 -53.70 -16.41
C GLU A 237 6.71 -53.78 -15.04
N VAL A 238 5.39 -53.83 -15.15
CA VAL A 238 4.34 -54.31 -14.26
C VAL A 238 4.72 -55.55 -13.44
N ASP A 239 4.29 -55.61 -12.17
CA ASP A 239 3.66 -56.82 -11.64
C ASP A 239 2.56 -56.46 -10.61
N HIS A 240 1.65 -57.42 -10.46
CA HIS A 240 0.27 -57.37 -10.01
C HIS A 240 0.04 -57.23 -8.50
#